data_AF-A0A952SW53-F1
#
_entry.id   AF-A0A952SW53-F1
#
_cell.length_a   1.000
_cell.length_b   1.000
_cell.length_c   1.000
_cell.angle_alpha   90.00
_cell.angle_beta   90.00
_cell.angle_gamma   90.00
#
_symmetry.space_group_name_H-M   'P 1'
#
loop_
_entity.id
_entity.type
_entity.pdbx_description
1 polymer ?
#
loop_
_entity_poly.entity_id
_entity_poly.type
_entity_poly.pdbx_seq_one_letter_code
_entity_poly.pdbx_strand_id
1 'polypeptide(L)'
;MITLIQTLMSVFLLLGCAAFNPARASEQTGGKRAEQLQMSYAWYDEKQQEHRVWLNPALVAEINPTPGGDDVLKDASSDMHEVPSRYRGIRLWAINQETQMDKAVSRAQSSDSAHRYYQVMHDVPYGSAPVRLALGNIIVHLSSEWSESAVQQWAAARKLRILRRLPSGPNNYVIQSGPGLDAINLANSLHELPGVTAAFPNWAIPGGR
;
A
#
# COMPACT_ATOMS: atom_id res chain seq x y z
N MET A 1 55.06 8.84 -21.35
CA MET A 1 55.47 9.85 -20.37
C MET A 1 55.22 9.27 -18.98
N ILE A 2 56.29 9.16 -18.21
CA ILE A 2 56.43 8.47 -16.92
C ILE A 2 56.50 9.53 -15.81
N THR A 3 55.70 9.39 -14.73
CA THR A 3 55.98 9.80 -13.33
C THR A 3 54.73 9.45 -12.49
N LEU A 4 54.69 8.53 -11.51
CA LEU A 4 55.50 8.23 -10.31
C LEU A 4 55.32 9.24 -9.16
N ILE A 5 55.14 8.69 -7.94
CA ILE A 5 55.31 9.30 -6.58
C ILE A 5 54.06 10.08 -6.10
N GLN A 6 53.41 9.83 -4.94
CA GLN A 6 53.98 9.80 -3.59
C GLN A 6 53.00 9.20 -2.56
N THR A 7 53.51 8.26 -1.78
CA THR A 7 53.01 7.77 -0.50
C THR A 7 53.04 8.89 0.57
N LEU A 8 52.02 8.98 1.42
CA LEU A 8 52.21 9.49 2.78
C LEU A 8 51.33 8.73 3.79
N MET A 9 52.01 8.00 4.67
CA MET A 9 51.50 7.50 5.93
C MET A 9 51.16 8.69 6.85
N SER A 10 50.03 8.60 7.55
CA SER A 10 49.85 9.30 8.82
C SER A 10 49.33 8.34 9.87
N VAL A 11 50.08 8.37 10.97
CA VAL A 11 50.10 7.51 12.14
C VAL A 11 49.17 8.10 13.21
N PHE A 12 48.40 7.19 13.85
CA PHE A 12 47.84 7.19 15.21
C PHE A 12 47.28 8.48 15.85
N LEU A 13 46.04 8.37 16.35
CA LEU A 13 45.74 8.75 17.74
C LEU A 13 44.54 7.97 18.27
N LEU A 14 44.85 6.99 19.14
CA LEU A 14 43.94 6.34 20.06
C LEU A 14 43.55 7.35 21.15
N LEU A 15 42.27 7.71 21.22
CA LEU A 15 41.69 8.38 22.38
C LEU A 15 40.49 7.55 22.84
N GLY A 16 40.63 7.00 24.04
CA GLY A 16 39.67 6.13 24.68
C GLY A 16 38.36 6.86 25.00
N CYS A 17 37.24 6.23 24.66
CA CYS A 17 35.97 6.52 25.28
C CYS A 17 35.74 5.49 26.39
N ALA A 18 35.72 5.99 27.62
CA ALA A 18 35.29 5.25 28.78
C ALA A 18 33.89 4.67 28.55
N ALA A 19 33.75 3.37 28.75
CA ALA A 19 32.49 2.67 28.73
C ALA A 19 31.65 3.08 29.96
N PHE A 20 30.81 4.10 29.79
CA PHE A 20 29.69 4.33 30.70
C PHE A 20 28.61 3.33 30.33
N ASN A 21 28.46 2.29 31.14
CA ASN A 21 27.41 1.29 31.03
C ASN A 21 26.27 1.71 31.96
N PRO A 22 25.27 2.51 31.52
CA PRO A 22 24.05 2.60 32.29
C PRO A 22 23.39 1.23 32.20
N ALA A 23 23.37 0.50 33.32
CA ALA A 23 22.47 -0.61 33.52
C ALA A 23 21.04 -0.08 33.37
N ARG A 24 20.56 -0.07 32.13
CA ARG A 24 19.19 0.29 31.78
C ARG A 24 18.37 -0.95 32.11
N ALA A 25 17.86 -0.97 33.33
CA ALA A 25 16.75 -1.83 33.70
C ALA A 25 15.58 -1.49 32.76
N SER A 26 15.48 -2.22 31.64
CA SER A 26 14.23 -2.26 30.89
C SER A 26 13.30 -3.15 31.69
N GLU A 27 12.39 -2.53 32.43
CA GLU A 27 11.13 -3.18 32.79
C GLU A 27 10.49 -3.68 31.51
N GLN A 28 10.66 -4.97 31.22
CA GLN A 28 9.81 -5.72 30.31
C GLN A 28 8.42 -5.79 30.95
N THR A 29 7.67 -4.69 30.87
CA THR A 29 6.22 -4.77 30.82
C THR A 29 5.91 -5.53 29.54
N GLY A 30 5.29 -6.71 29.67
CA GLY A 30 4.99 -7.66 28.61
C GLY A 30 3.99 -7.11 27.58
N GLY A 31 4.40 -6.09 26.83
CA GLY A 31 3.73 -5.69 25.60
C GLY A 31 3.92 -6.79 24.59
N LYS A 32 2.82 -7.41 24.14
CA LYS A 32 2.83 -8.30 22.97
C LYS A 32 3.56 -7.58 21.84
N ARG A 33 4.74 -8.08 21.47
CA ARG A 33 5.52 -7.54 20.35
C ARG A 33 4.61 -7.52 19.12
N ALA A 34 4.39 -6.34 18.55
CA ALA A 34 3.59 -6.20 17.35
C ALA A 34 4.17 -7.12 16.27
N GLU A 35 3.31 -7.95 15.68
CA GLU A 35 3.71 -8.87 14.62
C GLU A 35 4.25 -8.07 13.43
N GLN A 36 5.43 -8.47 12.96
CA GLN A 36 6.13 -7.76 11.90
C GLN A 36 5.68 -8.29 10.55
N LEU A 37 5.13 -7.41 9.72
CA LEU A 37 4.66 -7.74 8.38
C LEU A 37 5.86 -7.95 7.44
N GLN A 38 5.88 -9.08 6.73
CA GLN A 38 7.01 -9.48 5.89
C GLN A 38 6.85 -9.10 4.42
N MET A 39 5.60 -9.00 3.93
CA MET A 39 5.33 -8.75 2.52
C MET A 39 5.16 -7.26 2.25
N SER A 40 6.11 -6.65 1.54
CA SER A 40 6.06 -5.24 1.14
C SER A 40 5.95 -5.05 -0.37
N TYR A 41 5.22 -4.03 -0.79
CA TYR A 41 5.07 -3.62 -2.18
C TYR A 41 5.49 -2.16 -2.35
N ALA A 42 6.28 -1.89 -3.39
CA ALA A 42 6.63 -0.53 -3.76
C ALA A 42 5.47 0.14 -4.51
N TRP A 43 5.31 1.45 -4.30
CA TRP A 43 4.45 2.31 -5.11
C TRP A 43 5.10 3.69 -5.22
N TYR A 44 4.78 4.42 -6.28
CA TYR A 44 5.34 5.75 -6.52
C TYR A 44 4.26 6.80 -6.33
N ASP A 45 4.57 7.94 -5.72
CA ASP A 45 3.60 9.03 -5.59
C ASP A 45 3.59 9.98 -6.80
N GLU A 46 2.83 11.08 -6.69
CA GLU A 46 2.75 12.11 -7.74
C GLU A 46 4.09 12.79 -8.06
N LYS A 47 5.07 12.72 -7.14
CA LYS A 47 6.44 13.24 -7.27
C LYS A 47 7.44 12.16 -7.68
N GLN A 48 6.95 10.97 -8.04
CA GLN A 48 7.74 9.78 -8.35
C GLN A 48 8.64 9.31 -7.19
N GLN A 49 8.28 9.64 -5.94
CA GLN A 49 9.00 9.12 -4.79
C GLN A 49 8.56 7.68 -4.52
N GLU A 50 9.52 6.77 -4.37
CA GLU A 50 9.24 5.39 -3.95
C GLU A 50 8.77 5.39 -2.49
N HIS A 51 7.62 4.75 -2.28
CA HIS A 51 7.06 4.43 -0.99
C HIS A 51 6.86 2.92 -0.89
N ARG A 52 6.66 2.43 0.34
CA ARG A 52 6.35 1.02 0.59
C ARG A 52 5.06 0.90 1.38
N VAL A 53 4.32 -0.14 1.06
CA VAL A 53 3.18 -0.62 1.85
C VAL A 53 3.38 -2.07 2.20
N TRP A 54 2.96 -2.46 3.39
CA TRP A 54 3.07 -3.82 3.90
C TRP A 54 1.70 -4.48 3.94
N LEU A 55 1.54 -5.59 3.23
CA LEU A 55 0.30 -6.35 3.22
C LEU A 55 0.12 -7.04 4.57
N ASN A 56 -1.10 -6.94 5.12
CA ASN A 56 -1.51 -7.66 6.30
C ASN A 56 -2.47 -8.79 5.90
N PRO A 57 -1.97 -10.03 5.72
CA PRO A 57 -2.80 -11.15 5.27
C PRO A 57 -3.80 -11.62 6.35
N ALA A 58 -3.60 -11.23 7.61
CA ALA A 58 -4.53 -11.52 8.70
C ALA A 58 -5.73 -10.58 8.74
N LEU A 59 -5.74 -9.48 7.96
CA LEU A 59 -6.79 -8.45 8.00
C LEU A 59 -7.47 -8.21 6.64
N VAL A 60 -8.79 -8.02 6.70
CA VAL A 60 -9.59 -7.48 5.59
C VAL A 60 -10.44 -6.31 6.08
N ALA A 61 -10.60 -5.30 5.24
CA ALA A 61 -11.42 -4.13 5.51
C ALA A 61 -12.78 -4.26 4.80
N GLU A 62 -13.86 -4.06 5.54
CA GLU A 62 -15.21 -3.87 5.01
C GLU A 62 -15.52 -2.37 4.93
N ILE A 63 -15.78 -1.86 3.73
CA ILE A 63 -16.15 -0.46 3.49
C ILE A 63 -17.66 -0.28 3.52
N ASN A 64 -18.13 0.77 4.19
CA ASN A 64 -19.54 1.10 4.38
C ASN A 64 -20.33 -0.09 4.97
N PRO A 65 -19.94 -0.59 6.17
CA PRO A 65 -20.58 -1.74 6.78
C PRO A 65 -22.07 -1.47 7.01
N THR A 66 -22.91 -2.45 6.66
CA THR A 66 -24.36 -2.41 6.93
C THR A 66 -24.68 -3.20 8.21
N PRO A 67 -25.81 -2.91 8.89
CA PRO A 67 -26.35 -3.83 9.88
C PRO A 67 -26.50 -5.24 9.28
N GLY A 68 -26.03 -6.28 9.98
CA GLY A 68 -26.03 -7.68 9.49
C GLY A 68 -24.91 -8.03 8.50
N GLY A 69 -24.04 -7.09 8.13
CA GLY A 69 -22.87 -7.39 7.28
C GLY A 69 -21.85 -8.33 7.94
N ASP A 70 -21.93 -8.49 9.26
CA ASP A 70 -21.11 -9.40 10.03
C ASP A 70 -21.41 -10.87 9.79
N ASP A 71 -22.66 -11.21 9.47
CA ASP A 71 -23.06 -12.60 9.20
C ASP A 71 -22.37 -13.14 7.96
N VAL A 72 -22.18 -12.32 6.92
CA VAL A 72 -21.58 -12.75 5.64
C VAL A 72 -20.15 -13.28 5.82
N LEU A 73 -19.30 -12.57 6.58
CA LEU A 73 -17.92 -13.02 6.80
C LEU A 73 -17.82 -14.16 7.81
N LYS A 74 -18.68 -14.16 8.84
CA LYS A 74 -18.76 -15.25 9.83
C LYS A 74 -19.27 -16.56 9.20
N ASP A 75 -20.21 -16.47 8.27
CA ASP A 75 -20.71 -17.62 7.49
C ASP A 75 -19.63 -18.12 6.52
N ALA A 76 -18.83 -17.22 5.95
CA ALA A 76 -17.71 -17.60 5.08
C ALA A 76 -16.59 -18.32 5.85
N SER A 77 -16.35 -17.94 7.11
CA SER A 77 -15.41 -18.56 8.03
C SER A 77 -15.74 -18.22 9.50
N SER A 78 -15.96 -19.26 10.32
CA SER A 78 -16.26 -19.11 11.76
C SER A 78 -15.11 -18.50 12.57
N ASP A 79 -13.90 -18.47 12.03
CA ASP A 79 -12.71 -17.90 12.68
C ASP A 79 -12.60 -16.38 12.47
N MET A 80 -13.47 -15.80 11.65
CA MET A 80 -13.53 -14.36 11.42
C MET A 80 -14.09 -13.62 12.63
N HIS A 81 -13.39 -12.58 13.05
CA HIS A 81 -13.84 -11.71 14.13
C HIS A 81 -13.53 -10.25 13.82
N GLU A 82 -14.42 -9.36 14.25
CA GLU A 82 -14.21 -7.93 14.13
C GLU A 82 -13.09 -7.49 15.08
N VAL A 83 -12.17 -6.67 14.58
CA VAL A 83 -11.15 -6.00 15.39
C VAL A 83 -11.41 -4.50 15.47
N PRO A 84 -11.03 -3.83 16.57
CA PRO A 84 -11.27 -2.41 16.74
C PRO A 84 -10.75 -1.59 15.55
N SER A 85 -11.63 -0.81 14.93
CA SER A 85 -11.30 0.15 13.88
C SER A 85 -11.48 1.57 14.42
N ARG A 86 -10.46 2.41 14.23
CA ARG A 86 -10.54 3.85 14.51
C ARG A 86 -11.06 4.66 13.33
N TYR A 87 -11.46 3.99 12.24
CA TYR A 87 -11.78 4.64 10.99
C TYR A 87 -13.28 4.61 10.71
N ARG A 88 -13.88 5.79 10.54
CA ARG A 88 -15.31 5.92 10.25
C ARG A 88 -15.65 5.25 8.91
N GLY A 89 -16.71 4.45 8.90
CA GLY A 89 -17.19 3.77 7.70
C GLY A 89 -16.34 2.57 7.28
N ILE A 90 -15.41 2.11 8.12
CA ILE A 90 -14.60 0.92 7.87
C ILE A 90 -14.64 0.00 9.07
N ARG A 91 -15.07 -1.23 8.84
CA ARG A 91 -14.94 -2.33 9.80
C ARG A 91 -13.73 -3.18 9.42
N LEU A 92 -12.91 -3.56 10.40
CA LEU A 92 -11.76 -4.43 10.18
C LEU A 92 -12.08 -5.83 10.71
N TRP A 93 -11.71 -6.82 9.92
CA TRP A 93 -11.95 -8.23 10.19
C TRP A 93 -10.61 -8.96 10.25
N ALA A 94 -10.43 -9.77 11.28
CA ALA A 94 -9.26 -10.62 11.45
C ALA A 94 -9.64 -12.10 11.38
N ILE A 95 -8.68 -12.91 10.94
CA ILE A 95 -8.78 -14.37 10.95
C ILE A 95 -7.58 -14.98 11.66
N ASN A 96 -7.80 -16.03 12.45
CA ASN A 96 -6.70 -16.71 13.17
C ASN A 96 -5.80 -17.52 12.24
N GLN A 97 -6.31 -17.91 11.06
CA GLN A 97 -5.60 -18.69 10.05
C GLN A 97 -5.49 -17.89 8.76
N GLU A 98 -4.39 -17.15 8.59
CA GLU A 98 -4.16 -16.25 7.43
C GLU A 98 -4.39 -16.94 6.08
N THR A 99 -4.04 -18.23 5.97
CA THR A 99 -4.21 -19.04 4.75
C THR A 99 -5.66 -19.23 4.32
N GLN A 100 -6.63 -18.91 5.19
CA GLN A 100 -8.06 -18.96 4.91
C GLN A 100 -8.64 -17.59 4.52
N MET A 101 -7.88 -16.50 4.65
CA MET A 101 -8.38 -15.14 4.39
C MET A 101 -8.91 -14.99 2.96
N ASP A 102 -8.12 -15.31 1.95
CA ASP A 102 -8.51 -15.16 0.55
C ASP A 102 -9.76 -15.98 0.20
N LYS A 103 -9.89 -17.18 0.78
CA LYS A 103 -11.08 -18.03 0.59
C LYS A 103 -12.32 -17.44 1.25
N ALA A 104 -12.19 -16.94 2.47
CA ALA A 104 -13.29 -16.31 3.20
C ALA A 104 -13.76 -15.04 2.49
N VAL A 105 -12.84 -14.19 2.04
CA VAL A 105 -13.13 -12.98 1.27
C VAL A 105 -13.78 -13.33 -0.06
N SER A 106 -13.25 -14.30 -0.80
CA SER A 106 -13.83 -14.72 -2.09
C SER A 106 -15.26 -15.25 -1.93
N ARG A 107 -15.53 -16.03 -0.87
CA ARG A 107 -16.88 -16.51 -0.55
C ARG A 107 -17.81 -15.35 -0.19
N ALA A 108 -17.36 -14.45 0.69
CA ALA A 108 -18.14 -13.28 1.10
C ALA A 108 -18.48 -12.39 -0.11
N GLN A 109 -17.52 -12.15 -1.01
CA GLN A 109 -17.75 -11.40 -2.26
C GLN A 109 -18.68 -12.12 -3.23
N SER A 110 -18.76 -13.45 -3.21
CA SER A 110 -19.71 -14.20 -4.04
C SER A 110 -21.15 -14.16 -3.51
N SER A 111 -21.30 -14.10 -2.19
CA SER A 111 -22.62 -14.00 -1.52
C SER A 111 -23.15 -12.57 -1.49
N ASP A 112 -22.25 -11.59 -1.59
CA ASP A 112 -22.56 -10.17 -1.55
C ASP A 112 -21.94 -9.43 -2.74
N SER A 113 -22.80 -9.02 -3.67
CA SER A 113 -22.41 -8.33 -4.90
C SER A 113 -21.79 -6.94 -4.69
N ALA A 114 -21.81 -6.39 -3.47
CA ALA A 114 -21.40 -5.01 -3.20
C ALA A 114 -19.87 -4.76 -3.16
N HIS A 115 -19.01 -5.77 -3.38
CA HIS A 115 -17.54 -5.62 -3.42
C HIS A 115 -17.00 -4.79 -2.24
N ARG A 116 -17.38 -5.17 -1.01
CA ARG A 116 -17.10 -4.37 0.20
C ARG A 116 -15.78 -4.70 0.89
N TYR A 117 -15.15 -5.81 0.52
CA TYR A 117 -14.01 -6.37 1.23
C TYR A 117 -12.70 -6.13 0.49
N TYR A 118 -11.73 -5.51 1.17
CA TYR A 118 -10.47 -5.05 0.61
C TYR A 118 -9.28 -5.49 1.46
N GLN A 119 -8.19 -5.87 0.79
CA GLN A 119 -6.93 -6.17 1.46
C GLN A 119 -6.43 -4.96 2.26
N VAL A 120 -5.96 -5.22 3.48
CA VAL A 120 -5.42 -4.21 4.39
C VAL A 120 -3.92 -4.11 4.19
N MET A 121 -3.44 -2.89 4.01
CA MET A 121 -2.02 -2.59 3.94
C MET A 121 -1.63 -1.53 4.97
N HIS A 122 -0.36 -1.48 5.33
CA HIS A 122 0.18 -0.54 6.31
C HIS A 122 1.36 0.25 5.75
N ASP A 123 1.59 1.45 6.27
CA ASP A 123 2.72 2.32 5.84
C ASP A 123 4.06 1.95 6.50
N VAL A 124 4.06 1.02 7.44
CA VAL A 124 5.26 0.50 8.11
C VAL A 124 5.06 -1.01 8.39
N PRO A 125 6.12 -1.79 8.67
CA PRO A 125 6.04 -3.25 8.80
C PRO A 125 5.39 -3.75 10.11
N TYR A 126 4.36 -3.08 10.63
CA TYR A 126 3.69 -3.47 11.87
C TYR A 126 2.17 -3.33 11.75
N GLY A 127 1.42 -4.33 12.21
CA GLY A 127 -0.04 -4.37 12.10
C GLY A 127 -0.81 -3.27 12.86
N SER A 128 -0.16 -2.53 13.77
CA SER A 128 -0.76 -1.41 14.50
C SER A 128 -0.67 -0.06 13.77
N ALA A 129 0.00 -0.02 12.62
CA ALA A 129 0.25 1.19 11.85
C ALA A 129 -1.00 1.73 11.13
N PRO A 130 -0.99 2.99 10.67
CA PRO A 130 -2.02 3.49 9.76
C PRO A 130 -2.30 2.53 8.61
N VAL A 131 -3.58 2.35 8.30
CA VAL A 131 -4.05 1.46 7.24
C VAL A 131 -4.17 2.24 5.94
N ARG A 132 -3.85 1.59 4.82
CA ARG A 132 -4.18 2.01 3.46
C ARG A 132 -4.99 0.95 2.76
N LEU A 133 -5.91 1.39 1.91
CA LEU A 133 -6.71 0.52 1.08
C LEU A 133 -6.62 0.99 -0.37
N ALA A 134 -6.15 0.12 -1.26
CA ALA A 134 -6.30 0.32 -2.69
C ALA A 134 -7.70 -0.17 -3.09
N LEU A 135 -8.68 0.74 -3.12
CA LEU A 135 -10.07 0.38 -3.46
C LEU A 135 -10.28 0.06 -4.95
N GLY A 136 -9.20 0.07 -5.73
CA GLY A 136 -9.22 -0.05 -7.18
C GLY A 136 -9.18 1.31 -7.86
N ASN A 137 -9.04 1.24 -9.17
CA ASN A 137 -8.62 2.34 -10.02
C ASN A 137 -7.22 2.87 -9.68
N ILE A 138 -6.61 3.51 -10.66
CA ILE A 138 -5.35 4.22 -10.50
C ILE A 138 -5.50 5.64 -11.03
N ILE A 139 -4.65 6.53 -10.56
CA ILE A 139 -4.50 7.88 -11.07
C ILE A 139 -3.26 7.87 -11.96
N VAL A 140 -3.41 8.39 -13.18
CA VAL A 140 -2.32 8.52 -14.14
C VAL A 140 -2.23 9.97 -14.61
N HIS A 141 -1.04 10.54 -14.49
CA HIS A 141 -0.68 11.81 -15.08
C HIS A 141 0.12 11.52 -16.36
N LEU A 142 -0.32 12.11 -17.47
CA LEU A 142 0.37 12.01 -18.75
C LEU A 142 0.99 13.37 -19.10
N SER A 143 1.92 13.36 -20.06
CA SER A 143 2.54 14.58 -20.59
C SER A 143 1.49 15.63 -20.98
N SER A 144 1.71 16.89 -20.58
CA SER A 144 0.84 18.02 -20.94
C SER A 144 0.79 18.27 -22.45
N GLU A 145 1.83 17.85 -23.16
CA GLU A 145 1.96 18.04 -24.61
C GLU A 145 1.10 17.07 -25.42
N TRP A 146 0.57 16.03 -24.77
CA TRP A 146 -0.31 15.09 -25.45
C TRP A 146 -1.68 15.72 -25.72
N SER A 147 -2.10 15.67 -26.98
CA SER A 147 -3.47 15.95 -27.36
C SER A 147 -4.42 14.90 -26.78
N GLU A 148 -5.69 15.24 -26.64
CA GLU A 148 -6.72 14.30 -26.21
C GLU A 148 -6.77 13.05 -27.09
N SER A 149 -6.61 13.21 -28.40
CA SER A 149 -6.52 12.08 -29.35
C SER A 149 -5.34 11.16 -29.05
N ALA A 150 -4.16 11.72 -28.73
CA ALA A 150 -2.98 10.94 -28.37
C ALA A 150 -3.20 10.15 -27.07
N VAL A 151 -3.85 10.77 -26.08
CA VAL A 151 -4.24 10.09 -24.82
C VAL A 151 -5.17 8.91 -25.09
N GLN A 152 -6.21 9.10 -25.91
CA GLN A 152 -7.16 8.04 -26.22
C GLN A 152 -6.50 6.88 -26.97
N GLN A 153 -5.61 7.17 -27.94
CA GLN A 153 -4.83 6.15 -28.65
C GLN A 153 -3.90 5.39 -27.71
N TRP A 154 -3.21 6.09 -26.81
CA TRP A 154 -2.33 5.47 -25.81
C TRP A 154 -3.08 4.51 -24.89
N ALA A 155 -4.28 4.90 -24.43
CA ALA A 155 -5.12 4.07 -23.58
C ALA A 155 -5.69 2.85 -24.34
N ALA A 156 -6.18 3.06 -25.56
CA ALA A 156 -6.72 2.00 -26.41
C ALA A 156 -5.66 0.94 -26.75
N ALA A 157 -4.45 1.36 -27.10
CA ALA A 157 -3.33 0.46 -27.40
C ALA A 157 -2.98 -0.48 -26.22
N ARG A 158 -3.27 -0.04 -24.99
CA ARG A 158 -3.02 -0.79 -23.75
C ARG A 158 -4.26 -1.44 -23.16
N LYS A 159 -5.40 -1.36 -23.86
CA LYS A 159 -6.71 -1.84 -23.39
C LYS A 159 -7.10 -1.26 -22.03
N LEU A 160 -6.70 -0.01 -21.78
CA LEU A 160 -7.03 0.71 -20.55
C LEU A 160 -8.37 1.43 -20.72
N ARG A 161 -9.20 1.37 -19.68
CA ARG A 161 -10.44 2.14 -19.64
C ARG A 161 -10.24 3.40 -18.80
N ILE A 162 -10.29 4.55 -19.47
CA ILE A 162 -10.34 5.86 -18.79
C ILE A 162 -11.76 6.03 -18.23
N LEU A 163 -11.89 6.20 -16.92
CA LEU A 163 -13.17 6.43 -16.26
C LEU A 163 -13.56 7.90 -16.28
N ARG A 164 -12.59 8.78 -16.01
CA ARG A 164 -12.79 10.23 -16.02
C ARG A 164 -11.46 10.97 -16.05
N ARG A 165 -11.51 12.22 -16.51
CA ARG A 165 -10.43 13.20 -16.35
C ARG A 165 -10.54 13.89 -14.99
N LEU A 166 -9.42 14.16 -14.36
CA LEU A 166 -9.32 14.91 -13.11
C LEU A 166 -9.07 16.40 -13.42
N PRO A 167 -9.66 17.34 -12.65
CA PRO A 167 -9.51 18.77 -12.88
C PRO A 167 -8.14 19.32 -12.44
N SER A 168 -7.33 18.54 -11.73
CA SER A 168 -6.04 18.96 -11.16
C SER A 168 -4.91 19.18 -12.19
N GLY A 169 -5.19 19.02 -13.48
CA GLY A 169 -4.21 19.21 -14.54
C GLY A 169 -4.75 18.83 -15.92
N PRO A 170 -4.03 19.17 -17.01
CA PRO A 170 -4.50 18.94 -18.37
C PRO A 170 -4.65 17.45 -18.69
N ASN A 171 -3.75 16.58 -18.25
CA ASN A 171 -3.77 15.17 -18.64
C ASN A 171 -3.72 14.21 -17.44
N ASN A 172 -4.55 14.50 -16.44
CA ASN A 172 -4.71 13.66 -15.26
C ASN A 172 -5.98 12.82 -15.40
N TYR A 173 -5.89 11.51 -15.26
CA TYR A 173 -6.98 10.57 -15.51
C TYR A 173 -7.12 9.54 -14.39
N VAL A 174 -8.36 9.11 -14.16
CA VAL A 174 -8.66 7.89 -13.39
C VAL A 174 -8.81 6.76 -14.38
N ILE A 175 -7.98 5.73 -14.25
CA ILE A 175 -8.00 4.52 -15.09
C ILE A 175 -8.55 3.36 -14.26
N GLN A 176 -9.43 2.55 -14.87
CA GLN A 176 -10.02 1.39 -14.21
C GLN A 176 -8.94 0.35 -13.88
N SER A 177 -8.98 -0.19 -12.65
CA SER A 177 -8.16 -1.33 -12.22
C SER A 177 -8.91 -2.16 -11.17
N GLY A 178 -8.46 -3.39 -10.95
CA GLY A 178 -8.85 -4.17 -9.76
C GLY A 178 -8.32 -3.52 -8.46
N PRO A 179 -8.88 -3.87 -7.30
CA PRO A 179 -8.43 -3.40 -5.99
C PRO A 179 -7.13 -4.07 -5.53
N GLY A 180 -6.57 -3.59 -4.42
CA GLY A 180 -5.41 -4.19 -3.77
C GLY A 180 -4.16 -4.17 -4.66
N LEU A 181 -3.52 -5.33 -4.78
CA LEU A 181 -2.29 -5.50 -5.56
C LEU A 181 -2.48 -5.25 -7.06
N ASP A 182 -3.67 -5.46 -7.63
CA ASP A 182 -3.92 -5.19 -9.04
C ASP A 182 -3.74 -3.70 -9.38
N ALA A 183 -4.20 -2.82 -8.50
CA ALA A 183 -4.00 -1.37 -8.66
C ALA A 183 -2.52 -1.00 -8.55
N ILE A 184 -1.79 -1.58 -7.59
CA ILE A 184 -0.35 -1.33 -7.40
C ILE A 184 0.44 -1.79 -8.63
N ASN A 185 0.20 -3.03 -9.07
CA ASN A 185 0.89 -3.63 -10.20
C ASN A 185 0.62 -2.86 -11.49
N LEU A 186 -0.64 -2.48 -11.73
CA LEU A 186 -0.98 -1.67 -12.90
C LEU A 186 -0.30 -0.30 -12.83
N ALA A 187 -0.38 0.41 -11.71
CA ALA A 187 0.26 1.71 -11.54
C ALA A 187 1.79 1.63 -11.80
N ASN A 188 2.46 0.66 -11.19
CA ASN A 188 3.90 0.45 -11.36
C ASN A 188 4.25 0.12 -12.83
N SER A 189 3.45 -0.70 -13.51
CA SER A 189 3.67 -1.01 -14.93
C SER A 189 3.53 0.21 -15.84
N LEU A 190 2.69 1.18 -15.47
CA LEU A 190 2.50 2.41 -16.25
C LEU A 190 3.54 3.47 -15.91
N HIS A 191 4.04 3.49 -14.67
CA HIS A 191 5.04 4.45 -14.20
C HIS A 191 6.32 4.44 -15.07
N GLU A 192 6.70 3.29 -15.61
CA GLU A 192 7.90 3.13 -16.43
C GLU A 192 7.72 3.55 -17.90
N LEU A 193 6.50 3.93 -18.31
CA LEU A 193 6.19 4.19 -19.71
C LEU A 193 6.52 5.62 -20.16
N PRO A 194 7.05 5.81 -21.38
CA PRO A 194 7.22 7.13 -21.97
C PRO A 194 5.91 7.92 -22.02
N GLY A 195 5.97 9.17 -21.58
CA GLY A 195 4.82 10.08 -21.55
C GLY A 195 3.91 9.92 -20.33
N VAL A 196 4.15 8.94 -19.46
CA VAL A 196 3.57 8.90 -18.11
C VAL A 196 4.46 9.71 -17.18
N THR A 197 3.91 10.74 -16.55
CA THR A 197 4.64 11.60 -15.60
C THR A 197 4.41 11.16 -14.15
N ALA A 198 3.31 10.48 -13.86
CA ALA A 198 3.08 9.77 -12.60
C ALA A 198 1.99 8.71 -12.78
N ALA A 199 2.08 7.60 -12.05
CA ALA A 199 1.02 6.61 -11.97
C ALA A 199 0.99 6.00 -10.57
N PHE A 200 -0.17 6.05 -9.91
CA PHE A 200 -0.29 5.60 -8.52
C PHE A 200 -1.68 5.07 -8.19
N PRO A 201 -1.82 4.13 -7.25
CA PRO A 201 -3.12 3.66 -6.81
C PRO A 201 -4.00 4.78 -6.28
N ASN A 202 -5.30 4.69 -6.53
CA ASN A 202 -6.26 5.58 -5.90
C ASN A 202 -6.49 5.14 -4.44
N TRP A 203 -5.54 5.53 -3.58
CA TRP A 203 -5.56 5.18 -2.16
C TRP A 203 -6.76 5.78 -1.44
N ALA A 204 -7.51 4.94 -0.72
CA ALA A 204 -8.32 5.41 0.38
C ALA A 204 -7.46 5.45 1.63
N ILE A 205 -7.46 6.60 2.31
CA ILE A 205 -6.91 6.77 3.66
C ILE A 205 -8.11 6.76 4.62
N PRO A 206 -8.32 5.66 5.34
CA PRO A 206 -9.32 5.56 6.38
C PRO A 206 -9.19 6.71 7.39
N GLY A 207 -10.27 7.45 7.65
CA GLY A 207 -10.28 8.53 8.64
C GLY A 207 -9.79 9.91 8.18
N GLY A 208 -9.51 10.12 6.89
CA GLY A 208 -9.34 11.49 6.37
C GLY A 208 -8.98 11.61 4.89
N ARG A 209 -9.53 12.64 4.25
CA ARG A 209 -8.99 13.99 4.48
C ARG A 209 -9.93 14.77 5.38
#